data_AF-A0AAE3YAA9-F1
#
_entry.id   AF-A0AAE3YAA9-F1
#
_cell.length_a   1.000
_cell.length_b   1.000
_cell.length_c   1.000
_cell.angle_alpha   90.00
_cell.angle_beta   90.00
_cell.angle_gamma   90.00
#
_symmetry.space_group_name_H-M   'P 1'
#
loop_
_entity.id
_entity.type
_entity.pdbx_description
1 polymer ?
#
loop_
_entity_poly.entity_id
_entity_poly.type
_entity_poly.pdbx_seq_one_letter_code
_entity_poly.pdbx_strand_id
1 'polypeptide(L)'
;MLEVNLTGEIRHHYDEESSLPAHNLVIKPLLEQSKSAYIFGLKKDDELFKANSDILISERGKFRFDSSKECVIGHEQLWNATMWKRGSIIILLQGDEFDFSDIFKSTYRPALTLTPNMGNTVSATKRCKEERELGNIAICFPASNGIEWMTIYANDKALEEIMKQAENNCREKAYYTRKE
;
A
#
# COMPACT_ATOMS: atom_id res chain seq x y z
N MET A 1 1.79 -12.98 -5.14
CA MET A 1 1.68 -11.56 -4.75
C MET A 1 2.03 -10.74 -5.96
N LEU A 2 1.32 -9.65 -6.18
CA LEU A 2 1.56 -8.72 -7.27
C LEU A 2 2.12 -7.42 -6.69
N GLU A 3 3.16 -6.87 -7.29
CA GLU A 3 3.67 -5.54 -6.98
C GLU A 3 3.34 -4.59 -8.14
N VAL A 4 2.94 -3.37 -7.83
CA VAL A 4 2.72 -2.29 -8.82
C VAL A 4 3.34 -0.99 -8.32
N ASN A 5 3.82 -0.18 -9.25
CA ASN A 5 4.38 1.14 -8.99
C ASN A 5 3.30 2.22 -9.07
N LEU A 6 3.36 3.22 -8.20
CA LEU A 6 2.38 4.30 -8.09
C LEU A 6 2.88 5.66 -8.59
N THR A 7 4.19 5.81 -8.82
CA THR A 7 4.84 7.11 -9.09
C THR A 7 5.45 7.21 -10.49
N GLY A 8 5.38 6.16 -11.30
CA GLY A 8 5.99 6.05 -12.62
C GLY A 8 7.49 6.26 -12.58
N GLU A 9 7.96 7.28 -13.30
CA GLU A 9 9.37 7.65 -13.41
C GLU A 9 9.88 8.55 -12.28
N ILE A 10 8.99 9.10 -11.44
CA ILE A 10 9.36 10.04 -10.36
C ILE A 10 10.05 9.34 -9.19
N ARG A 11 10.22 8.00 -9.22
CA ARG A 11 10.84 7.15 -8.16
C ARG A 11 11.91 7.91 -7.36
N HIS A 12 11.79 7.92 -6.03
CA HIS A 12 12.70 8.59 -5.09
C HIS A 12 12.93 10.10 -5.29
N HIS A 13 12.31 10.73 -6.29
CA HIS A 13 12.50 12.12 -6.68
C HIS A 13 11.28 13.01 -6.39
N TYR A 14 10.38 12.57 -5.50
CA TYR A 14 9.28 13.39 -4.99
C TYR A 14 9.61 13.94 -3.60
N ASP A 15 9.09 15.13 -3.31
CA ASP A 15 9.09 15.71 -1.97
C ASP A 15 8.03 14.99 -1.12
N GLU A 16 8.39 14.62 0.11
CA GLU A 16 7.52 13.87 1.02
C GLU A 16 6.26 14.68 1.38
N GLU A 17 6.30 16.02 1.33
CA GLU A 17 5.13 16.89 1.56
C GLU A 17 4.22 17.03 0.34
N SER A 18 4.65 16.58 -0.85
CA SER A 18 3.94 16.84 -2.09
C SER A 18 2.72 15.95 -2.29
N SER A 19 1.64 16.55 -2.79
CA SER A 19 0.46 15.81 -3.25
C SER A 19 0.74 15.14 -4.59
N LEU A 20 0.84 13.81 -4.56
CA LEU A 20 0.98 12.96 -5.74
C LEU A 20 -0.38 12.43 -6.23
N PRO A 21 -0.57 12.18 -7.54
CA PRO A 21 -1.83 11.63 -8.07
C PRO A 21 -2.28 10.33 -7.39
N ALA A 22 -1.34 9.50 -6.93
CA ALA A 22 -1.61 8.25 -6.24
C ALA A 22 -2.43 8.42 -4.95
N HIS A 23 -2.36 9.57 -4.27
CA HIS A 23 -3.19 9.84 -3.10
C HIS A 23 -4.69 9.78 -3.44
N ASN A 24 -5.10 10.52 -4.45
CA ASN A 24 -6.50 10.62 -4.86
C ASN A 24 -6.97 9.45 -5.72
N LEU A 25 -6.10 8.93 -6.59
CA LEU A 25 -6.50 7.94 -7.61
C LEU A 25 -6.27 6.49 -7.19
N VAL A 26 -5.48 6.25 -6.13
CA VAL A 26 -5.15 4.91 -5.67
C VAL A 26 -5.45 4.74 -4.18
N ILE A 27 -4.80 5.49 -3.31
CA ILE A 27 -4.87 5.28 -1.85
C ILE A 27 -6.27 5.57 -1.32
N LYS A 28 -6.84 6.73 -1.66
CA LYS A 28 -8.15 7.13 -1.15
C LYS A 28 -9.26 6.14 -1.53
N PRO A 29 -9.43 5.71 -2.79
CA PRO A 29 -10.46 4.72 -3.14
C PRO A 29 -10.21 3.34 -2.50
N LEU A 30 -8.94 2.96 -2.26
CA LEU A 30 -8.61 1.74 -1.52
C LEU A 30 -9.02 1.83 -0.04
N LEU A 31 -8.77 2.97 0.61
CA LEU A 31 -9.17 3.17 2.01
C LEU A 31 -10.69 3.20 2.18
N GLU A 32 -11.40 3.91 1.30
CA GLU A 32 -12.86 4.03 1.32
C GLU A 32 -13.58 2.68 1.21
N GLN A 33 -12.97 1.73 0.49
CA GLN A 33 -13.49 0.37 0.32
C GLN A 33 -12.84 -0.65 1.28
N SER A 34 -11.95 -0.20 2.15
CA SER A 34 -11.26 -1.08 3.07
C SER A 34 -12.11 -1.42 4.30
N LYS A 35 -11.93 -2.64 4.80
CA LYS A 35 -12.42 -3.03 6.13
C LYS A 35 -11.64 -2.31 7.22
N SER A 36 -10.32 -2.16 7.03
CA SER A 36 -9.44 -1.49 7.96
C SER A 36 -8.07 -1.26 7.32
N ALA A 37 -7.37 -0.22 7.77
CA ALA A 37 -5.99 0.04 7.40
C ALA A 37 -5.14 0.31 8.66
N TYR A 38 -3.88 -0.11 8.63
CA TYR A 38 -2.98 -0.02 9.79
C TYR A 38 -1.58 0.45 9.41
N ILE A 39 -0.90 1.07 10.37
CA ILE A 39 0.51 1.42 10.33
C ILE A 39 1.27 0.60 11.37
N PHE A 40 2.29 -0.11 10.91
CA PHE A 40 3.20 -0.91 11.73
C PHE A 40 4.58 -0.26 11.76
N GLY A 41 5.11 0.00 12.96
CA GLY A 41 6.47 0.53 13.14
C GLY A 41 6.58 2.05 13.29
N LEU A 42 5.46 2.78 13.17
CA LEU A 42 5.42 4.21 13.52
C LEU A 42 5.66 4.41 15.02
N LYS A 43 6.50 5.39 15.39
CA LYS A 43 6.85 5.68 16.79
C LYS A 43 6.01 6.85 17.31
N LYS A 44 5.48 6.73 18.54
CA LYS A 44 4.63 7.77 19.16
C LYS A 44 5.32 9.10 19.40
N ASP A 45 6.63 9.08 19.60
CA ASP A 45 7.38 10.31 19.91
C ASP A 45 7.90 11.01 18.65
N ASP A 46 7.66 10.42 17.47
CA ASP A 46 8.07 10.96 16.17
C ASP A 46 7.17 12.13 15.74
N GLU A 47 7.76 13.14 15.11
CA GLU A 47 7.02 14.28 14.56
C GLU A 47 5.99 13.84 13.53
N LEU A 48 6.30 12.80 12.75
CA LEU A 48 5.36 12.25 11.76
C LEU A 48 4.11 11.68 12.44
N PHE A 49 4.25 11.04 13.62
CA PHE A 49 3.09 10.61 14.39
C PHE A 49 2.30 11.80 14.91
N LYS A 50 2.97 12.79 15.51
CA LYS A 50 2.29 13.96 16.11
C LYS A 50 1.45 14.70 15.07
N ALA A 51 2.00 14.92 13.88
CA ALA A 51 1.34 15.60 12.76
C ALA A 51 0.10 14.86 12.22
N ASN A 52 -0.03 13.55 12.49
CA ASN A 52 -1.11 12.71 11.98
C ASN A 52 -1.91 12.04 13.11
N SER A 53 -1.70 12.46 14.36
CA SER A 53 -2.24 11.76 15.54
C SER A 53 -3.76 11.83 15.62
N ASP A 54 -4.37 12.80 14.96
CA ASP A 54 -5.82 12.97 14.88
C ASP A 54 -6.48 11.92 13.99
N ILE A 55 -5.80 11.39 12.97
CA ILE A 55 -6.34 10.34 12.08
C ILE A 55 -5.95 8.91 12.50
N LEU A 56 -5.24 8.76 13.63
CA LEU A 56 -4.68 7.49 14.08
C LEU A 56 -5.24 7.04 15.42
N ILE A 57 -5.84 5.85 15.43
CA ILE A 57 -6.32 5.17 16.63
C ILE A 57 -5.24 4.19 17.09
N SER A 58 -4.71 4.39 18.30
CA SER A 58 -3.69 3.49 18.86
C SER A 58 -4.28 2.12 19.17
N GLU A 59 -3.64 1.08 18.63
CA GLU A 59 -3.91 -0.31 18.96
C GLU A 59 -2.62 -1.01 19.37
N ARG A 60 -2.69 -2.13 20.09
CA ARG A 60 -1.49 -2.78 20.65
C ARG A 60 -0.40 -3.01 19.57
N GLY A 61 0.67 -2.21 19.65
CA GLY A 61 1.84 -2.27 18.77
C GLY A 61 1.66 -1.70 17.35
N LYS A 62 0.54 -1.02 17.04
CA LYS A 62 0.24 -0.45 15.72
C LYS A 62 -0.73 0.72 15.81
N PHE A 63 -0.98 1.39 14.70
CA PHE A 63 -2.03 2.39 14.59
C PHE A 63 -3.03 1.97 13.54
N ARG A 64 -4.32 2.17 13.79
CA ARG A 64 -5.38 1.99 12.80
C ARG A 64 -5.79 3.36 12.29
N PHE A 65 -6.03 3.50 10.99
CA PHE A 65 -6.63 4.72 10.45
C PHE A 65 -8.07 4.88 10.95
N ASP A 66 -8.44 6.10 11.31
CA ASP A 66 -9.82 6.46 11.66
C ASP A 66 -10.63 6.67 10.38
N SER A 67 -11.42 5.66 9.99
CA SER A 67 -12.26 5.69 8.79
C SER A 67 -13.34 6.78 8.81
N SER A 68 -13.56 7.47 9.93
CA SER A 68 -14.46 8.62 10.00
C SER A 68 -13.83 9.94 9.54
N LYS A 69 -12.53 9.94 9.23
CA LYS A 69 -11.75 11.14 8.88
C LYS A 69 -11.08 11.02 7.51
N GLU A 70 -10.75 12.17 6.92
CA GLU A 70 -9.87 12.23 5.76
C GLU A 70 -8.45 11.80 6.18
N CYS A 71 -7.98 10.67 5.67
CA CYS A 71 -6.71 10.04 6.10
C CYS A 71 -5.59 10.18 5.07
N VAL A 72 -5.86 10.82 3.93
CA VAL A 72 -4.94 10.89 2.79
C VAL A 72 -4.59 12.32 2.46
N ILE A 73 -5.60 13.15 2.18
CA ILE A 73 -5.38 14.53 1.75
C ILE A 73 -5.08 15.41 2.96
N GLY A 74 -3.97 16.14 2.90
CA GLY A 74 -3.39 16.84 4.06
C GLY A 74 -2.51 15.96 4.96
N HIS A 75 -2.37 14.67 4.61
CA HIS A 75 -1.55 13.69 5.31
C HIS A 75 -0.50 13.06 4.37
N GLU A 76 -0.11 13.79 3.31
CA GLU A 76 0.81 13.34 2.26
C GLU A 76 2.13 12.81 2.82
N GLN A 77 2.71 13.53 3.78
CA GLN A 77 3.96 13.12 4.43
C GLN A 77 3.88 11.72 5.04
N LEU A 78 2.72 11.35 5.60
CA LEU A 78 2.51 10.02 6.17
C LEU A 78 2.48 8.91 5.11
N TRP A 79 2.06 9.20 3.89
CA TRP A 79 2.02 8.20 2.80
C TRP A 79 3.36 8.14 2.06
N ASN A 80 3.97 9.30 1.87
CA ASN A 80 5.19 9.51 1.11
C ASN A 80 6.46 9.15 1.89
N ALA A 81 6.46 9.27 3.23
CA ALA A 81 7.68 9.11 4.03
C ALA A 81 8.42 7.80 3.75
N THR A 82 9.71 7.94 3.49
CA THR A 82 10.63 6.85 3.11
C THR A 82 11.54 6.46 4.28
N MET A 83 12.52 5.57 4.03
CA MET A 83 13.60 5.26 4.98
C MET A 83 13.12 4.82 6.38
N TRP A 84 12.02 4.06 6.43
CA TRP A 84 11.46 3.50 7.66
C TRP A 84 10.88 4.51 8.66
N LYS A 85 10.77 5.80 8.32
CA LYS A 85 10.18 6.84 9.21
C LYS A 85 8.76 6.48 9.65
N ARG A 86 7.92 6.05 8.72
CA ARG A 86 6.51 5.68 8.97
C ARG A 86 6.27 4.20 9.27
N GLY A 87 7.24 3.34 8.99
CA GLY A 87 7.02 1.90 8.96
C GLY A 87 6.11 1.44 7.80
N SER A 88 5.58 0.22 7.87
CA SER A 88 4.73 -0.31 6.79
C SER A 88 3.28 0.10 7.00
N ILE A 89 2.59 0.48 5.93
CA ILE A 89 1.14 0.69 5.93
C ILE A 89 0.49 -0.50 5.25
N ILE A 90 -0.58 -1.04 5.82
CA ILE A 90 -1.40 -2.06 5.17
C ILE A 90 -2.85 -1.60 5.05
N ILE A 91 -3.50 -1.97 3.96
CA ILE A 91 -4.94 -1.80 3.73
C ILE A 91 -5.53 -3.20 3.55
N LEU A 92 -6.61 -3.50 4.27
CA LEU A 92 -7.28 -4.79 4.24
C LEU A 92 -8.64 -4.64 3.57
N LEU A 93 -8.83 -5.37 2.47
CA LEU A 93 -10.09 -5.47 1.77
C LEU A 93 -10.76 -6.79 2.19
N GLN A 94 -12.09 -6.76 2.36
CA GLN A 94 -12.83 -7.94 2.78
C GLN A 94 -13.12 -8.85 1.58
N GLY A 95 -12.83 -10.14 1.71
CA GLY A 95 -13.01 -11.12 0.65
C GLY A 95 -11.96 -11.01 -0.45
N ASP A 96 -12.17 -11.77 -1.50
CA ASP A 96 -11.25 -11.94 -2.62
C ASP A 96 -11.79 -11.39 -3.95
N GLU A 97 -12.92 -10.70 -3.89
CA GLU A 97 -13.61 -10.04 -4.99
C GLU A 97 -13.49 -8.51 -4.86
N PHE A 98 -12.37 -7.96 -5.33
CA PHE A 98 -12.19 -6.51 -5.47
C PHE A 98 -11.77 -6.19 -6.90
N ASP A 99 -12.44 -5.21 -7.53
CA ASP A 99 -12.09 -4.74 -8.87
C ASP A 99 -11.04 -3.62 -8.79
N PHE A 100 -9.80 -3.96 -9.16
CA PHE A 100 -8.68 -3.03 -9.25
C PHE A 100 -8.62 -2.30 -10.60
N SER A 101 -9.54 -2.55 -11.55
CA SER A 101 -9.43 -2.01 -12.92
C SER A 101 -9.24 -0.50 -12.96
N ASP A 102 -10.01 0.26 -12.18
CA ASP A 102 -9.87 1.72 -12.12
C ASP A 102 -8.63 2.17 -11.35
N ILE A 103 -8.25 1.47 -10.27
CA ILE A 103 -7.00 1.73 -9.53
C ILE A 103 -5.81 1.58 -10.47
N PHE A 104 -5.77 0.49 -11.24
CA PHE A 104 -4.63 0.16 -12.09
C PHE A 104 -4.44 1.11 -13.27
N LYS A 105 -5.49 1.82 -13.71
CA LYS A 105 -5.36 2.93 -14.68
C LYS A 105 -4.44 4.05 -14.21
N SER A 106 -4.09 4.09 -12.92
CA SER A 106 -3.18 5.06 -12.31
C SER A 106 -1.90 4.44 -11.77
N THR A 107 -1.63 3.16 -12.08
CA THR A 107 -0.42 2.45 -11.66
C THR A 107 0.42 1.99 -12.86
N TYR A 108 1.61 1.51 -12.56
CA TYR A 108 2.65 1.20 -13.54
C TYR A 108 3.37 -0.09 -13.18
N ARG A 109 3.99 -0.74 -14.17
CA ARG A 109 5.01 -1.77 -14.02
C ARG A 109 4.59 -2.93 -13.09
N PRO A 110 3.47 -3.62 -13.39
CA PRO A 110 3.04 -4.77 -12.62
C PRO A 110 4.09 -5.88 -12.70
N ALA A 111 4.44 -6.47 -11.55
CA ALA A 111 5.42 -7.55 -11.47
C ALA A 111 5.07 -8.55 -10.37
N LEU A 112 5.35 -9.84 -10.62
CA LEU A 112 5.33 -10.84 -9.57
C LEU A 112 6.58 -10.70 -8.71
N THR A 113 6.41 -10.62 -7.39
CA THR A 113 7.54 -10.54 -6.46
C THR A 113 7.68 -11.83 -5.66
N LEU A 114 8.88 -12.41 -5.70
CA LEU A 114 9.29 -13.56 -4.89
C LEU A 114 9.86 -13.13 -3.52
N THR A 115 10.16 -11.84 -3.34
CA THR A 115 10.77 -11.28 -2.12
C THR A 115 9.94 -10.14 -1.51
N PRO A 116 8.64 -10.37 -1.24
CA PRO A 116 7.69 -9.35 -0.80
C PRO A 116 8.01 -8.75 0.59
N ASN A 117 8.92 -9.38 1.34
CA ASN A 117 9.23 -8.99 2.72
C ASN A 117 10.31 -7.88 2.78
N MET A 118 11.05 -7.65 1.69
CA MET A 118 12.12 -6.65 1.69
C MET A 118 11.51 -5.24 1.74
N GLY A 119 11.98 -4.41 2.68
CA GLY A 119 11.47 -3.05 2.87
C GLY A 119 10.19 -2.95 3.72
N ASN A 120 9.72 -4.05 4.31
CA ASN A 120 8.53 -4.11 5.15
C ASN A 120 8.86 -4.49 6.60
N THR A 121 8.04 -4.00 7.54
CA THR A 121 8.06 -4.54 8.91
C THR A 121 7.63 -6.01 8.90
N VAL A 122 8.22 -6.80 9.80
CA VAL A 122 7.88 -8.23 9.97
C VAL A 122 6.40 -8.40 10.31
N SER A 123 5.86 -7.54 11.19
CA SER A 123 4.46 -7.59 11.61
C SER A 123 3.48 -7.31 10.46
N ALA A 124 3.77 -6.32 9.60
CA ALA A 124 2.90 -6.03 8.45
C ALA A 124 2.90 -7.20 7.46
N THR A 125 4.09 -7.73 7.16
CA THR A 125 4.24 -8.89 6.26
C THR A 125 3.48 -10.11 6.78
N LYS A 126 3.65 -10.42 8.08
CA LYS A 126 2.93 -11.51 8.73
C LYS A 126 1.42 -11.31 8.62
N ARG A 127 0.94 -10.10 8.90
CA ARG A 127 -0.49 -9.78 8.83
C ARG A 127 -1.05 -9.94 7.42
N CYS A 128 -0.36 -9.47 6.38
CA CYS A 128 -0.82 -9.63 5.00
C CYS A 128 -0.93 -11.11 4.58
N LYS A 129 -0.01 -11.96 5.04
CA LYS A 129 -0.06 -13.41 4.77
C LYS A 129 -1.24 -14.08 5.49
N GLU A 130 -1.46 -13.75 6.76
CA GLU A 130 -2.61 -14.25 7.52
C GLU A 130 -3.93 -13.85 6.84
N GLU A 131 -4.08 -12.61 6.38
CA GLU A 131 -5.29 -12.14 5.70
C GLU A 131 -5.50 -12.85 4.36
N ARG A 132 -4.43 -13.08 3.59
CA ARG A 132 -4.48 -13.92 2.38
C ARG A 132 -4.99 -15.33 2.69
N GLU A 133 -4.50 -15.96 3.76
CA GLU A 133 -4.91 -17.30 4.18
C GLU A 133 -6.38 -17.35 4.62
N LEU A 134 -6.90 -16.24 5.14
CA LEU A 134 -8.31 -16.05 5.48
C LEU A 134 -9.20 -15.74 4.27
N GLY A 135 -8.64 -15.67 3.05
CA GLY A 135 -9.37 -15.35 1.83
C GLY A 135 -9.67 -13.86 1.64
N ASN A 136 -8.94 -12.99 2.34
CA ASN A 136 -9.01 -11.54 2.13
C ASN A 136 -7.88 -11.06 1.21
N ILE A 137 -8.03 -9.85 0.68
CA ILE A 137 -6.96 -9.15 -0.03
C ILE A 137 -6.29 -8.17 0.93
N ALA A 138 -4.97 -8.24 1.04
CA ALA A 138 -4.16 -7.30 1.81
C ALA A 138 -3.19 -6.55 0.89
N ILE A 139 -3.15 -5.23 1.02
CA ILE A 139 -2.27 -4.34 0.26
C ILE A 139 -1.24 -3.78 1.23
N CYS A 140 0.04 -3.84 0.88
CA CYS A 140 1.14 -3.37 1.72
C CYS A 140 1.94 -2.29 1.01
N PHE A 141 2.07 -1.13 1.64
CA PHE A 141 2.99 -0.06 1.26
C PHE A 141 4.27 -0.16 2.09
N PRO A 142 5.44 -0.24 1.44
CA PRO A 142 6.71 -0.49 2.11
C PRO A 142 7.11 0.64 3.04
N ALA A 143 7.85 0.28 4.08
CA ALA A 143 8.47 1.23 5.00
C ALA A 143 9.66 1.95 4.36
N SER A 144 10.37 1.28 3.44
CA SER A 144 11.61 1.80 2.84
C SER A 144 11.36 2.81 1.71
N ASN A 145 10.34 2.58 0.87
CA ASN A 145 10.17 3.29 -0.41
C ASN A 145 8.96 4.24 -0.42
N GLY A 146 8.34 4.48 0.74
CA GLY A 146 7.19 5.38 0.82
C GLY A 146 6.04 4.90 -0.07
N ILE A 147 5.47 5.82 -0.84
CA ILE A 147 4.29 5.58 -1.68
C ILE A 147 4.59 4.83 -2.98
N GLU A 148 5.86 4.68 -3.36
CA GLU A 148 6.26 4.28 -4.72
C GLU A 148 5.69 2.95 -5.19
N TRP A 149 5.53 2.02 -4.27
CA TRP A 149 5.14 0.66 -4.57
C TRP A 149 4.05 0.21 -3.61
N MET A 150 3.17 -0.64 -4.10
CA MET A 150 2.30 -1.44 -3.25
C MET A 150 2.40 -2.90 -3.65
N THR A 151 2.38 -3.77 -2.65
CA THR A 151 2.33 -5.23 -2.83
C THR A 151 0.94 -5.73 -2.44
N ILE A 152 0.29 -6.46 -3.35
CA ILE A 152 -1.02 -7.07 -3.18
C ILE A 152 -0.83 -8.55 -2.85
N TYR A 153 -1.39 -8.95 -1.71
CA TYR A 153 -1.47 -10.31 -1.19
C TYR A 153 -2.91 -10.78 -1.36
N ALA A 154 -3.10 -11.84 -2.12
CA ALA A 154 -4.39 -12.46 -2.37
C ALA A 154 -4.19 -13.98 -2.53
N ASN A 155 -5.26 -14.76 -2.33
CA ASN A 155 -5.24 -16.19 -2.66
C ASN A 155 -4.98 -16.39 -4.17
N ASP A 156 -4.68 -17.61 -4.60
CA ASP A 156 -4.21 -17.85 -5.97
C ASP A 156 -5.28 -17.52 -7.03
N LYS A 157 -6.55 -17.86 -6.75
CA LYS A 157 -7.68 -17.54 -7.63
C LYS A 157 -7.85 -16.03 -7.83
N ALA A 158 -7.87 -15.26 -6.76
CA ALA A 158 -8.01 -13.81 -6.84
C ALA A 158 -6.76 -13.15 -7.41
N LEU A 159 -5.57 -13.68 -7.12
CA LEU A 159 -4.33 -13.17 -7.69
C LEU A 159 -4.32 -13.29 -9.22
N GLU A 160 -4.80 -14.40 -9.79
CA GLU A 160 -4.93 -14.55 -11.25
C GLU A 160 -5.82 -13.47 -11.87
N GLU A 161 -6.93 -13.14 -11.21
CA GLU A 161 -7.86 -12.11 -11.70
C GLU A 161 -7.27 -10.71 -11.56
N ILE A 162 -6.69 -10.40 -10.40
CA ILE A 162 -5.99 -9.13 -10.15
C ILE A 162 -4.84 -8.95 -11.15
N MET A 163 -4.11 -10.02 -11.49
CA MET A 163 -3.08 -9.97 -12.52
C MET A 163 -3.67 -9.57 -13.86
N LYS A 164 -4.72 -10.24 -14.36
CA LYS A 164 -5.39 -9.87 -15.62
C LYS A 164 -5.83 -8.40 -15.62
N GLN A 165 -6.39 -7.92 -14.52
CA GLN A 165 -6.77 -6.51 -14.38
C GLN A 165 -5.54 -5.59 -14.48
N ALA A 166 -4.43 -5.93 -13.84
CA ALA A 166 -3.19 -5.17 -13.91
C ALA A 166 -2.59 -5.17 -15.33
N GLU A 167 -2.59 -6.31 -16.00
CA GLU A 167 -2.14 -6.44 -17.39
C GLU A 167 -2.98 -5.58 -18.33
N ASN A 168 -4.29 -5.47 -18.09
CA ASN A 168 -5.21 -4.72 -18.95
C ASN A 168 -5.18 -3.21 -18.68
N ASN A 169 -4.95 -2.80 -17.42
CA ASN A 169 -5.22 -1.42 -17.00
C ASN A 169 -3.97 -0.62 -16.58
N CYS A 170 -2.84 -1.25 -16.20
CA CYS A 170 -1.63 -0.50 -15.86
C CYS A 170 -1.15 0.36 -17.04
N ARG A 171 -0.76 1.61 -16.75
CA ARG A 171 -0.30 2.59 -17.76
C ARG A 171 0.96 2.14 -18.49
N GLU A 172 1.86 1.45 -17.79
CA GLU A 172 3.09 0.88 -18.34
C GLU A 172 3.20 -0.58 -17.94
N LYS A 173 3.51 -1.44 -18.91
CA LYS A 173 3.65 -2.90 -18.72
C LYS A 173 5.12 -3.28 -18.82
N ALA A 174 5.94 -2.84 -17.87
CA ALA A 174 7.27 -3.40 -17.71
C ALA A 174 7.18 -4.59 -16.75
N TYR A 175 6.98 -5.80 -17.30
CA TYR A 175 7.28 -6.99 -16.52
C TYR A 175 8.79 -6.98 -16.28
N TYR A 176 9.22 -6.60 -15.07
CA TYR A 176 10.59 -6.93 -14.67
C TYR A 176 10.65 -8.45 -14.55
N THR A 177 11.00 -9.13 -15.64
CA THR A 177 11.65 -10.43 -15.55
C THR A 177 13.00 -10.17 -14.88
N ARG A 178 13.05 -10.25 -13.54
CA ARG A 178 14.35 -10.48 -12.89
C ARG A 178 14.85 -11.79 -13.48
N LYS A 179 15.86 -11.71 -14.35
CA LYS A 179 16.60 -12.89 -14.80
C LYS A 179 17.05 -13.63 -13.55
N GLU A 180 16.76 -14.93 -13.53
CA GLU A 180 17.15 -15.90 -12.50
C GLU A 180 18.65 -15.79 -12.14
#